data_AF-A0A1E3XL80-F1
#
_entry.id   AF-A0A1E3XL80-F1
#
_cell.length_a   1.000
_cell.length_b   1.000
_cell.length_c   1.000
_cell.angle_alpha   90.00
_cell.angle_beta   90.00
_cell.angle_gamma   90.00
#
_symmetry.space_group_name_H-M   'P 1'
#
loop_
_entity.id
_entity.type
_entity.pdbx_description
1 polymer ?
#
loop_
_entity_poly.entity_id
_entity_poly.type
_entity_poly.pdbx_seq_one_letter_code
_entity_poly.pdbx_strand_id
1 'polypeptide(L)'
;MDKKETRRKWLIKLIHIAQSKLGMDKETYRTFLVNIVNKSSCSDMTISELEKVLDSMKSRGFSVKTNTIKRKIGTSQQYTLSNITKKIRAKWLEMHSQGIIRNSSEDALNAYVAKIAKNKDGQPIQFVSWLDNEQATKVLERLKKWQQRELGGM
;
A
#
# COMPACT_ATOMS: atom_id res chain seq x y z
N MET A 1 24.69 3.01 -1.16
CA MET A 1 23.87 4.25 -1.12
C MET A 1 23.49 4.52 0.32
N ASP A 2 23.87 5.67 0.85
CA ASP A 2 23.74 6.02 2.27
C ASP A 2 22.27 6.26 2.66
N LYS A 3 21.70 5.41 3.53
CA LYS A 3 20.29 5.48 3.94
C LYS A 3 19.91 6.85 4.51
N LYS A 4 20.87 7.55 5.12
CA LYS A 4 20.70 8.90 5.69
C LYS A 4 20.48 9.96 4.61
N GLU A 5 21.21 9.89 3.49
CA GLU A 5 21.08 10.84 2.39
C GLU A 5 19.73 10.70 1.69
N THR A 6 19.27 9.47 1.48
CA THR A 6 17.94 9.22 0.89
C THR A 6 16.82 9.78 1.77
N ARG A 7 16.91 9.60 3.10
CA ARG A 7 15.93 10.16 4.05
C ARG A 7 15.93 11.68 4.02
N ARG A 8 17.11 12.31 3.98
CA ARG A 8 17.26 13.76 3.88
C ARG A 8 16.60 14.32 2.62
N LYS A 9 16.93 13.77 1.44
CA LYS A 9 16.34 14.18 0.15
C LYS A 9 14.81 14.04 0.16
N TRP A 10 14.29 12.97 0.78
CA TRP A 10 12.86 12.76 0.92
C TRP A 10 12.17 13.79 1.82
N LEU A 11 12.78 14.14 2.96
CA LEU A 11 12.24 15.17 3.86
C LEU A 11 12.18 16.55 3.20
N ILE A 12 13.24 16.96 2.49
CA ILE A 12 13.27 18.23 1.74
C ILE A 12 12.11 18.27 0.73
N LYS A 13 11.90 17.19 -0.01
CA LYS A 13 10.79 17.09 -0.96
C LYS A 13 9.43 17.25 -0.29
N LEU A 14 9.23 16.63 0.87
CA LEU A 14 7.98 16.77 1.61
C LEU A 14 7.74 18.20 2.09
N ILE A 15 8.77 18.88 2.57
CA ILE A 15 8.67 20.27 3.03
C ILE A 15 8.26 21.19 1.87
N HIS A 16 8.80 21.01 0.67
CA HIS A 16 8.37 21.80 -0.50
C HIS A 16 6.91 21.49 -0.91
N ILE A 17 6.48 20.24 -0.82
CA ILE A 17 5.08 19.87 -1.06
C ILE A 17 4.17 20.51 -0.01
N ALA A 18 4.57 20.48 1.26
CA ALA A 18 3.86 21.10 2.36
C ALA A 18 3.73 22.61 2.18
N GLN A 19 4.82 23.27 1.80
CA GLN A 19 4.82 24.70 1.44
C GLN A 19 3.76 25.00 0.38
N SER A 20 3.75 24.24 -0.73
CA SER A 20 2.76 24.40 -1.80
C SER A 20 1.33 24.11 -1.34
N LYS A 21 1.13 23.09 -0.49
CA LYS A 21 -0.18 22.71 0.04
C LYS A 21 -0.75 23.71 1.05
N LEU A 22 0.12 24.38 1.79
CA LEU A 22 -0.23 25.43 2.75
C LEU A 22 -0.33 26.82 2.07
N GLY A 23 -0.07 26.92 0.77
CA GLY A 23 -0.12 28.19 0.05
C GLY A 23 0.92 29.22 0.51
N MET A 24 2.06 28.75 1.04
CA MET A 24 3.11 29.65 1.55
C MET A 24 3.95 30.22 0.41
N ASP A 25 3.98 31.56 0.31
CA ASP A 25 4.91 32.24 -0.57
C ASP A 25 6.38 32.00 -0.15
N LYS A 26 7.34 32.18 -1.08
CA LYS A 26 8.78 32.00 -0.81
C LYS A 26 9.28 32.87 0.35
N GLU A 27 8.80 34.09 0.52
CA GLU A 27 9.21 34.96 1.63
C GLU A 27 8.67 34.47 2.97
N THR A 28 7.40 34.05 2.98
CA THR A 28 6.74 33.44 4.15
C THR A 28 7.44 32.15 4.55
N TYR A 29 7.82 31.33 3.56
CA TYR A 29 8.54 30.09 3.77
C TYR A 29 9.94 30.30 4.34
N ARG A 30 10.70 31.27 3.82
CA ARG A 30 12.03 31.62 4.36
C ARG A 30 11.95 32.08 5.82
N THR A 31 10.99 32.94 6.13
CA THR A 31 10.74 33.43 7.50
C THR A 31 10.36 32.29 8.43
N PHE A 32 9.51 31.37 7.96
CA PHE A 32 9.10 30.18 8.69
C PHE A 32 10.29 29.26 9.02
N LEU A 33 11.19 29.03 8.06
CA LEU A 33 12.40 28.22 8.30
C LEU A 33 13.34 28.88 9.32
N VAL A 34 13.57 30.18 9.21
CA VAL A 34 14.39 30.94 10.17
C VAL A 34 13.76 30.91 11.56
N ASN A 35 12.43 31.00 11.67
CA ASN A 35 11.75 30.95 12.97
C ASN A 35 11.92 29.59 13.69
N ILE A 36 11.95 28.47 12.96
CA ILE A 36 11.99 27.12 13.56
C ILE A 36 13.41 26.64 13.83
N VAL A 37 14.31 26.87 12.87
CA VAL A 37 15.67 26.30 12.86
C VAL A 37 16.77 27.34 12.66
N ASN A 38 16.43 28.64 12.58
CA ASN A 38 17.37 29.74 12.36
C ASN A 38 18.22 29.60 11.08
N LYS A 39 17.70 28.88 10.08
CA LYS A 39 18.35 28.63 8.79
C LYS A 39 17.39 28.96 7.66
N SER A 40 17.92 29.55 6.59
CA SER A 40 17.15 29.95 5.41
C SER A 40 17.12 28.90 4.30
N SER A 41 17.89 27.81 4.44
CA SER A 41 18.06 26.79 3.39
C SER A 41 17.95 25.37 3.95
N CYS A 42 17.10 24.55 3.33
CA CYS A 42 16.98 23.12 3.65
C CYS A 42 18.23 22.30 3.29
N SER A 43 19.10 22.83 2.43
CA SER A 43 20.39 22.21 2.06
C SER A 43 21.45 22.32 3.14
N ASP A 44 21.25 23.15 4.16
CA ASP A 44 22.12 23.28 5.35
C ASP A 44 21.49 22.67 6.61
N MET A 45 20.28 22.10 6.49
CA MET A 45 19.56 21.49 7.61
C MET A 45 19.94 20.01 7.78
N THR A 46 20.14 19.63 9.04
CA THR A 46 20.25 18.24 9.50
C THR A 46 18.91 17.53 9.41
N ILE A 47 18.90 16.19 9.36
CA ILE A 47 17.66 15.38 9.33
C ILE A 47 16.71 15.76 10.47
N SER A 48 17.22 15.93 11.70
CA SER A 48 16.41 16.33 12.87
C SER A 48 15.77 17.71 12.71
N GLU A 49 16.48 18.65 12.08
CA GLU A 49 15.97 20.00 11.81
C GLU A 49 14.85 19.95 10.75
N LEU A 50 15.04 19.16 9.68
CA LEU A 50 14.03 18.95 8.65
C LEU A 50 12.76 18.28 9.21
N GLU A 51 12.91 17.34 10.15
CA GLU A 51 11.77 16.71 10.84
C GLU A 51 11.01 17.71 11.71
N LYS A 52 11.70 18.60 12.43
CA LYS A 52 11.08 19.66 13.24
C LYS A 52 10.29 20.67 12.39
N VAL A 53 10.84 21.04 11.23
CA VAL A 53 10.16 21.91 10.25
C VAL A 53 8.90 21.22 9.73
N LEU A 54 9.00 19.95 9.33
CA LEU A 54 7.88 19.17 8.83
C LEU A 54 6.78 19.00 9.90
N ASP A 55 7.15 18.78 11.16
CA ASP A 55 6.22 18.70 12.28
C ASP A 55 5.46 20.00 12.51
N SER A 56 6.17 21.14 12.48
CA SER A 56 5.58 22.47 12.59
C SER A 56 4.61 22.75 11.42
N MET A 57 4.92 22.27 10.22
CA MET A 57 4.00 22.34 9.08
C MET A 57 2.75 21.49 9.31
N LYS A 58 2.88 20.30 9.90
CA LYS A 58 1.73 19.44 10.24
C LYS A 58 0.78 20.11 11.22
N SER A 59 1.33 20.75 12.25
CA SER A 59 0.56 21.53 13.23
C SER A 59 -0.26 22.66 12.57
N ARG A 60 0.27 23.25 11.49
CA ARG A 60 -0.41 24.30 10.70
C ARG A 60 -1.45 23.79 9.70
N GLY A 61 -1.82 22.51 9.77
CA GLY A 61 -2.85 21.91 8.91
C GLY A 61 -2.30 21.04 7.77
N PHE A 62 -0.98 20.85 7.67
CA PHE A 62 -0.42 19.90 6.70
C PHE A 62 -0.53 18.46 7.20
N SER A 63 -1.66 17.80 6.94
CA SER A 63 -1.75 16.36 7.19
C SER A 63 -0.97 15.61 6.10
N VAL A 64 0.23 15.11 6.42
CA VAL A 64 0.82 14.01 5.65
C VAL A 64 -0.12 12.84 5.86
N LYS A 65 -1.03 12.61 4.92
CA LYS A 65 -1.65 11.30 4.79
C LYS A 65 -0.50 10.34 4.57
N THR A 66 -0.01 9.72 5.63
CA THR A 66 0.74 8.47 5.55
C THR A 66 -0.29 7.44 5.11
N ASN A 67 -0.70 7.56 3.86
CA ASN A 67 -1.23 6.45 3.16
C ASN A 67 -0.06 5.48 3.19
N THR A 68 -0.11 4.51 4.11
CA THR A 68 0.78 3.36 4.14
C THR A 68 0.50 2.57 2.87
N ILE A 69 0.81 3.16 1.73
CA ILE A 69 0.94 2.47 0.46
C ILE A 69 2.30 1.83 0.61
N LYS A 70 2.28 0.62 1.18
CA LYS A 70 3.33 -0.39 0.97
C LYS A 70 3.78 -0.22 -0.48
N ARG A 71 5.05 0.16 -0.66
CA ARG A 71 5.68 0.42 -1.96
C ARG A 71 5.19 -0.62 -2.97
N LYS A 72 4.29 -0.22 -3.86
CA LYS A 72 3.93 -1.06 -5.01
C LYS A 72 5.02 -0.89 -6.05
N ILE A 73 6.07 -1.67 -5.89
CA ILE A 73 6.90 -2.03 -7.04
C ILE A 73 6.08 -3.05 -7.78
N GLY A 74 5.62 -2.70 -8.98
CA GLY A 74 4.71 -3.52 -9.74
C GLY A 74 4.74 -3.14 -11.21
N THR A 75 5.61 -3.78 -12.00
CA THR A 75 5.53 -3.80 -13.47
C THR A 75 4.11 -4.21 -13.89
N SER A 76 3.64 -3.76 -15.06
CA SER A 76 2.22 -3.85 -15.49
C SER A 76 1.54 -5.22 -15.26
N GLN A 77 2.28 -6.33 -15.39
CA GLN A 77 1.82 -7.69 -15.05
C GLN A 77 1.31 -7.82 -13.60
N GLN A 78 2.02 -7.21 -12.66
CA GLN A 78 1.77 -7.23 -11.22
C GLN A 78 0.52 -6.43 -10.84
N TYR A 79 0.15 -5.42 -11.64
CA TYR A 79 -1.07 -4.64 -11.42
C TYR A 79 -2.33 -5.48 -11.71
N THR A 80 -2.32 -6.26 -12.80
CA THR A 80 -3.44 -7.15 -13.17
C THR A 80 -3.58 -8.32 -12.18
N LEU A 81 -2.46 -8.92 -11.77
CA LEU A 81 -2.43 -9.91 -10.68
C LEU A 81 -3.01 -9.33 -9.40
N SER A 82 -2.60 -8.10 -9.02
CA SER A 82 -3.14 -7.40 -7.85
C SER A 82 -4.66 -7.19 -7.94
N ASN A 83 -5.24 -7.00 -9.12
CA ASN A 83 -6.68 -6.78 -9.27
C ASN A 83 -7.51 -8.08 -9.14
N ILE A 84 -7.07 -9.18 -9.77
CA ILE A 84 -7.77 -10.47 -9.65
C ILE A 84 -7.59 -11.04 -8.24
N THR A 85 -6.39 -10.94 -7.65
CA THR A 85 -6.15 -11.33 -6.25
C THR A 85 -7.02 -10.55 -5.28
N LYS A 86 -7.25 -9.25 -5.51
CA LYS A 86 -8.21 -8.46 -4.71
C LYS A 86 -9.64 -8.99 -4.86
N LYS A 87 -10.08 -9.34 -6.08
CA LYS A 87 -11.40 -9.92 -6.31
C LYS A 87 -11.57 -11.26 -5.59
N ILE A 88 -10.54 -12.11 -5.61
CA ILE A 88 -10.52 -13.39 -4.87
C ILE A 88 -10.72 -13.14 -3.37
N ARG A 89 -9.95 -12.20 -2.78
CA ARG A 89 -10.07 -11.84 -1.35
C ARG A 89 -11.46 -11.29 -1.02
N ALA A 90 -11.98 -10.38 -1.84
CA ALA A 90 -13.32 -9.82 -1.64
C ALA A 90 -14.39 -10.93 -1.68
N LYS A 91 -14.28 -11.86 -2.64
CA LYS A 91 -15.21 -12.99 -2.76
C LYS A 91 -15.11 -13.93 -1.55
N TRP A 92 -13.91 -14.20 -1.07
CA TRP A 92 -13.70 -15.01 0.13
C TRP A 92 -14.37 -14.42 1.37
N LEU A 93 -14.23 -13.10 1.56
CA LEU A 93 -14.91 -12.38 2.65
C LEU A 93 -16.43 -12.35 2.48
N GLU A 94 -16.92 -12.18 1.25
CA GLU A 94 -18.35 -12.24 0.94
C GLU A 94 -18.94 -13.61 1.28
N MET A 95 -18.28 -14.70 0.89
CA MET A 95 -18.71 -16.07 1.22
C MET A 95 -18.67 -16.35 2.73
N HIS A 96 -17.71 -15.78 3.45
CA HIS A 96 -17.70 -15.86 4.92
C HIS A 96 -18.88 -15.10 5.53
N SER A 97 -19.20 -13.91 5.01
CA SER A 97 -20.38 -13.15 5.44
C SER A 97 -21.69 -13.88 5.15
N GLN A 98 -21.73 -14.73 4.12
CA GLN A 98 -22.86 -15.59 3.78
C GLN A 98 -22.92 -16.87 4.64
N GLY A 99 -21.95 -17.08 5.55
CA GLY A 99 -21.89 -18.27 6.41
C GLY A 99 -21.39 -19.53 5.72
N ILE A 100 -21.01 -19.45 4.44
CA ILE A 100 -20.49 -20.58 3.65
C ILE A 100 -19.10 -20.98 4.13
N ILE A 101 -18.27 -19.98 4.44
CA ILE A 101 -16.89 -20.18 4.90
C ILE A 101 -16.82 -19.88 6.39
N ARG A 102 -16.20 -20.78 7.14
CA ARG A 102 -16.06 -20.68 8.60
C ARG A 102 -14.87 -19.83 9.04
N ASN A 103 -13.86 -19.68 8.19
CA ASN A 103 -12.64 -18.92 8.48
C ASN A 103 -12.28 -17.97 7.33
N SER A 104 -12.45 -16.66 7.55
CA SER A 104 -12.13 -15.58 6.60
C SER A 104 -10.65 -15.23 6.51
N SER A 105 -9.77 -15.87 7.30
CA SER A 105 -8.35 -15.50 7.40
C SER A 105 -7.61 -15.69 6.08
N GLU A 106 -6.59 -14.84 5.85
CA GLU A 106 -5.71 -14.94 4.68
C GLU A 106 -4.97 -16.28 4.62
N ASP A 107 -4.68 -16.90 5.77
CA ASP A 107 -4.07 -18.24 5.85
C ASP A 107 -4.99 -19.33 5.26
N ALA A 108 -6.29 -19.30 5.60
CA ALA A 108 -7.27 -20.24 5.06
C ALA A 108 -7.45 -20.06 3.54
N LEU A 109 -7.42 -18.82 3.06
CA LEU A 109 -7.45 -18.51 1.63
C LEU A 109 -6.19 -19.05 0.93
N ASN A 110 -5.01 -18.85 1.52
CA ASN A 110 -3.75 -19.35 1.00
C ASN A 110 -3.72 -20.89 0.95
N ALA A 111 -4.20 -21.56 1.99
CA ALA A 111 -4.33 -23.02 2.02
C ALA A 111 -5.30 -23.54 0.93
N TYR A 112 -6.39 -22.82 0.66
CA TYR A 112 -7.30 -23.14 -0.43
C TYR A 112 -6.67 -22.95 -1.81
N VAL A 113 -5.97 -21.84 -2.01
CA VAL A 113 -5.22 -21.54 -3.25
C VAL A 113 -4.16 -22.60 -3.51
N ALA A 114 -3.40 -22.99 -2.48
CA ALA A 114 -2.38 -24.03 -2.54
C ALA A 114 -2.91 -25.39 -3.02
N LYS A 115 -4.20 -25.69 -2.78
CA LYS A 115 -4.85 -26.92 -3.28
C LYS A 115 -5.21 -26.86 -4.77
N ILE A 116 -5.42 -25.66 -5.32
CA ILE A 116 -5.92 -25.46 -6.69
C ILE A 116 -4.78 -25.10 -7.65
N ALA A 117 -3.89 -24.22 -7.23
CA ALA A 117 -2.86 -23.62 -8.06
C ALA A 117 -1.49 -24.21 -7.70
N LYS A 118 -0.82 -24.76 -8.72
CA LYS A 118 0.51 -25.34 -8.63
C LYS A 118 1.43 -24.60 -9.61
N ASN A 119 2.65 -24.34 -9.18
CA ASN A 119 3.71 -23.82 -10.02
C ASN A 119 4.14 -24.87 -11.07
N LYS A 120 4.94 -24.43 -12.05
CA LYS A 120 5.49 -25.28 -13.12
C LYS A 120 6.26 -26.49 -12.58
N ASP A 121 6.90 -26.33 -11.43
CA ASP A 121 7.61 -27.38 -10.69
C ASP A 121 6.70 -28.33 -9.90
N GLY A 122 5.38 -28.23 -10.05
CA GLY A 122 4.38 -29.05 -9.33
C GLY A 122 4.16 -28.64 -7.87
N GLN A 123 4.87 -27.63 -7.37
CA GLN A 123 4.76 -27.14 -6.00
C GLN A 123 3.52 -26.26 -5.80
N PRO A 124 2.79 -26.39 -4.67
CA PRO A 124 1.60 -25.60 -4.40
C PRO A 124 1.96 -24.12 -4.15
N ILE A 125 1.14 -23.21 -4.67
CA ILE A 125 1.34 -21.77 -4.46
C ILE A 125 0.84 -21.38 -3.07
N GLN A 126 1.76 -21.03 -2.18
CA GLN A 126 1.45 -20.68 -0.80
C GLN A 126 0.78 -19.32 -0.63
N PHE A 127 0.90 -18.42 -1.60
CA PHE A 127 0.36 -17.06 -1.49
C PHE A 127 -0.49 -16.69 -2.69
N VAL A 128 -1.71 -16.20 -2.45
CA VAL A 128 -2.62 -15.71 -3.50
C VAL A 128 -2.03 -14.56 -4.35
N SER A 129 -1.00 -13.87 -3.85
CA SER A 129 -0.28 -12.81 -4.57
C SER A 129 0.73 -13.34 -5.58
N TRP A 130 1.08 -14.64 -5.54
CA TRP A 130 2.03 -15.29 -6.44
C TRP A 130 1.34 -16.05 -7.58
N LEU A 131 0.01 -16.01 -7.63
CA LEU A 131 -0.74 -16.61 -8.73
C LEU A 131 -0.44 -15.90 -10.04
N ASP A 132 -0.32 -16.66 -11.12
CA ASP A 132 -0.38 -16.13 -12.48
C ASP A 132 -1.82 -15.72 -12.85
N ASN A 133 -2.02 -14.97 -13.93
CA ASN A 133 -3.33 -14.47 -14.35
C ASN A 133 -4.31 -15.62 -14.64
N GLU A 134 -3.86 -16.66 -15.34
CA GLU A 134 -4.68 -17.84 -15.65
C GLU A 134 -5.05 -18.60 -14.38
N GLN A 135 -4.08 -18.78 -13.48
CA GLN A 135 -4.28 -19.46 -12.21
C GLN A 135 -5.23 -18.69 -11.29
N ALA A 136 -5.07 -17.37 -11.20
CA ALA A 136 -5.93 -16.49 -10.43
C ALA A 136 -7.36 -16.49 -10.96
N THR A 137 -7.53 -16.46 -12.28
CA THR A 137 -8.87 -16.54 -12.91
C THR A 137 -9.52 -17.89 -12.60
N LYS A 138 -8.78 -19.00 -12.74
CA LYS A 138 -9.27 -20.34 -12.40
C LYS A 138 -9.71 -20.48 -10.94
N VAL A 139 -8.94 -19.91 -10.00
CA VAL A 139 -9.32 -19.87 -8.58
C VAL A 139 -10.58 -19.06 -8.36
N LEU A 140 -10.68 -17.87 -8.98
CA LEU A 140 -11.86 -16.99 -8.87
C LEU A 140 -13.13 -17.66 -9.41
N GLU A 141 -13.05 -18.35 -10.55
CA GLU A 141 -14.18 -19.09 -11.11
C GLU A 141 -14.62 -20.25 -10.21
N ARG A 142 -13.67 -20.95 -9.59
CA ARG A 142 -13.96 -22.05 -8.66
C ARG A 142 -14.66 -21.55 -7.40
N LEU A 143 -14.24 -20.40 -6.88
CA LEU A 143 -14.92 -19.72 -5.78
C LEU A 143 -16.35 -19.31 -6.15
N LYS A 144 -16.56 -18.74 -7.35
CA LYS A 144 -17.91 -18.40 -7.83
C LYS A 144 -18.81 -19.62 -7.93
N LYS A 145 -18.34 -20.72 -8.52
CA LYS A 145 -19.11 -21.96 -8.63
C LYS A 145 -19.44 -22.56 -7.27
N TRP A 146 -18.49 -22.53 -6.33
CA TRP A 146 -18.73 -22.99 -4.97
C TRP A 146 -19.80 -22.14 -4.29
N GLN A 147 -19.67 -20.81 -4.33
CA GLN A 147 -20.69 -19.91 -3.77
C GLN A 147 -22.07 -20.14 -4.40
N GLN A 148 -22.14 -20.31 -5.72
CA GLN A 148 -23.41 -20.55 -6.41
C GLN A 148 -24.05 -21.89 -6.02
N ARG A 149 -23.23 -22.92 -5.76
CA ARG A 149 -23.74 -24.21 -5.27
C ARG A 149 -24.38 -24.09 -3.89
N GLU A 150 -23.75 -23.33 -3.00
CA GLU A 150 -24.21 -23.17 -1.62
C GLU A 150 -25.42 -22.24 -1.54
N LEU A 151 -25.48 -21.20 -2.37
CA LEU A 151 -26.63 -20.27 -2.44
C LEU A 151 -27.80 -20.80 -3.27
N GLY A 152 -27.53 -21.61 -4.31
CA GLY A 152 -28.56 -22.19 -5.19
C GLY A 152 -29.10 -23.54 -4.72
N GLY A 153 -28.63 -24.02 -3.57
CA GLY A 153 -29.14 -25.22 -2.90
C GLY A 153 -30.17 -24.94 -1.80
N MET A 154 -30.66 -23.69 -1.70
CA MET A 154 -31.79 -23.29 -0.86
C MET A 154 -33.05 -23.14 -1.70
#